data_AF-A0A7X9QRJ9-F1
#
_entry.id   AF-A0A7X9QRJ9-F1
#
_cell.length_a   1.000
_cell.length_b   1.000
_cell.length_c   1.000
_cell.angle_alpha   90.00
_cell.angle_beta   90.00
_cell.angle_gamma   90.00
#
_symmetry.space_group_name_H-M   'P 1'
#
loop_
_entity.id
_entity.type
_entity.pdbx_description
1 polymer ?
#
loop_
_entity_poly.entity_id
_entity_poly.type
_entity_poly.pdbx_seq_one_letter_code
_entity_poly.pdbx_strand_id
1 'polypeptide(L)'
;MKSQSMRTHFLTLKQQRDSIFPTLKSLSMAQLWERPEENKWSIGESIYHLLLIIKKLRVASIITIPCTRLYAKMTRNKPFDCEINDIYKEYKEKHGKGMKSPFILNPLNKINNTMGINEMNQLLIKETANLMKLVEDIDEDIAGHIIFLDPIANYPNLIQAIQLLAIHEEHHLRIVRKDLEALNGRKKESLFYE
;
A
#
# COMPACT_ATOMS: atom_id res chain seq x y z
N MET A 1 2.62 -20.29 3.17
CA MET A 1 3.51 -19.25 3.71
C MET A 1 4.09 -19.69 5.05
N LYS A 2 5.42 -19.71 5.13
CA LYS A 2 6.19 -20.19 6.29
C LYS A 2 6.42 -19.15 7.39
N SER A 3 6.69 -17.89 7.05
CA SER A 3 6.71 -16.82 8.06
C SER A 3 5.28 -16.49 8.50
N GLN A 4 5.08 -16.48 9.81
CA GLN A 4 3.81 -16.12 10.42
C GLN A 4 3.62 -14.60 10.40
N SER A 5 4.67 -13.81 10.64
CA SER A 5 4.60 -12.35 10.58
C SER A 5 4.20 -11.86 9.18
N MET A 6 4.84 -12.37 8.12
CA MET A 6 4.44 -12.04 6.74
C MET A 6 2.98 -12.42 6.47
N ARG A 7 2.55 -13.63 6.88
CA ARG A 7 1.16 -14.08 6.73
C ARG A 7 0.17 -13.10 7.38
N THR A 8 0.47 -12.67 8.60
CA THR A 8 -0.35 -11.70 9.33
C THR A 8 -0.49 -10.40 8.55
N HIS A 9 0.60 -9.82 8.06
CA HIS A 9 0.54 -8.56 7.30
C HIS A 9 -0.22 -8.68 5.96
N PHE A 10 -0.12 -9.83 5.26
CA PHE A 10 -0.96 -10.07 4.08
C PHE A 10 -2.45 -10.21 4.42
N LEU A 11 -2.78 -10.82 5.56
CA LEU A 11 -4.17 -10.85 6.05
C LEU A 11 -4.67 -9.45 6.38
N THR A 12 -3.83 -8.59 6.99
CA THR A 12 -4.14 -7.19 7.24
C THR A 12 -4.47 -6.44 5.94
N LEU A 13 -3.64 -6.58 4.90
CA LEU A 13 -3.92 -6.00 3.57
C LEU A 13 -5.28 -6.46 3.02
N LYS A 14 -5.58 -7.76 3.13
CA LYS A 14 -6.87 -8.28 2.68
C LYS A 14 -8.03 -7.65 3.45
N GLN A 15 -7.94 -7.59 4.78
CA GLN A 15 -9.00 -7.02 5.64
C GLN A 15 -9.22 -5.53 5.37
N GLN A 16 -8.14 -4.77 5.19
CA GLN A 16 -8.17 -3.36 4.81
C GLN A 16 -8.98 -3.15 3.53
N ARG A 17 -8.74 -3.95 2.49
CA ARG A 17 -9.46 -3.87 1.21
C ARG A 17 -10.90 -4.31 1.33
N ASP A 18 -11.15 -5.43 2.00
CA ASP A 18 -12.51 -5.95 2.22
C ASP A 18 -13.39 -4.91 2.94
N SER A 19 -12.80 -4.06 3.79
CA SER A 19 -13.52 -3.00 4.51
C SER A 19 -14.02 -1.84 3.64
N ILE A 20 -13.40 -1.60 2.47
CA ILE A 20 -13.62 -0.35 1.71
C ILE A 20 -14.05 -0.58 0.26
N PHE A 21 -13.55 -1.63 -0.41
CA PHE A 21 -13.85 -1.88 -1.81
C PHE A 21 -15.34 -2.07 -2.12
N PRO A 22 -16.17 -2.68 -1.25
CA PRO A 22 -17.62 -2.72 -1.45
C PRO A 22 -18.24 -1.33 -1.64
N THR A 23 -17.81 -0.34 -0.86
CA THR A 23 -18.27 1.05 -0.98
C THR A 23 -17.71 1.73 -2.23
N LEU A 24 -16.46 1.46 -2.59
CA LEU A 24 -15.86 2.06 -3.79
C LEU A 24 -16.53 1.58 -5.09
N LYS A 25 -17.05 0.35 -5.10
CA LYS A 25 -17.76 -0.23 -6.25
C LYS A 25 -19.03 0.53 -6.65
N SER A 26 -19.65 1.28 -5.75
CA SER A 26 -20.84 2.07 -6.07
C SER A 26 -20.53 3.44 -6.69
N LEU A 27 -19.25 3.84 -6.77
CA LEU A 27 -18.87 5.11 -7.39
C LEU A 27 -18.98 5.03 -8.91
N SER A 28 -19.50 6.09 -9.52
CA SER A 28 -19.38 6.27 -10.97
C SER A 28 -17.94 6.59 -11.36
N MET A 29 -17.59 6.41 -12.64
CA MET A 29 -16.26 6.79 -13.15
C MET A 29 -15.94 8.26 -12.88
N ALA A 30 -16.91 9.16 -13.05
CA ALA A 30 -16.72 10.58 -12.76
C ALA A 30 -16.36 10.81 -11.29
N GLN A 31 -17.11 10.20 -10.35
CA GLN A 31 -16.85 10.34 -8.91
C GLN A 31 -15.51 9.72 -8.49
N LEU A 32 -15.13 8.60 -9.11
CA LEU A 32 -13.87 7.92 -8.81
C LEU A 32 -12.66 8.79 -9.16
N TRP A 33 -12.73 9.53 -10.27
CA TRP A 33 -11.62 10.34 -10.79
C TRP A 33 -11.75 11.84 -10.49
N GLU A 34 -12.81 12.26 -9.77
CA GLU A 34 -12.97 13.63 -9.30
C GLU A 34 -11.93 13.93 -8.22
N ARG A 35 -11.11 14.97 -8.45
CA ARG A 35 -10.19 15.48 -7.43
C ARG A 35 -10.93 16.45 -6.50
N PRO A 36 -10.76 16.35 -5.18
CA PRO A 36 -11.38 17.30 -4.26
C PRO A 36 -10.76 18.70 -4.36
N GLU A 37 -9.46 18.79 -4.68
CA GLU A 37 -8.69 20.02 -4.87
C GLU A 37 -7.62 19.79 -5.95
N GLU A 38 -7.13 20.85 -6.59
CA GLU A 38 -6.14 20.77 -7.69
C GLU A 38 -4.86 19.99 -7.30
N ASN A 39 -4.41 20.16 -6.06
CA ASN A 39 -3.19 19.57 -5.51
C ASN A 39 -3.42 18.26 -4.73
N LYS A 40 -4.65 17.71 -4.75
CA LYS A 40 -5.02 16.45 -4.10
C LYS A 40 -5.32 15.39 -5.13
N TRP A 41 -5.03 14.15 -4.77
CA TRP A 41 -5.41 13.00 -5.59
C TRP A 41 -6.90 12.72 -5.45
N SER A 42 -7.50 12.25 -6.54
CA SER A 42 -8.81 11.60 -6.51
C SER A 42 -8.73 10.25 -5.79
N ILE A 43 -9.90 9.65 -5.53
CA ILE A 43 -9.98 8.29 -5.00
C ILE A 43 -9.29 7.30 -5.95
N GLY A 44 -9.57 7.40 -7.25
CA GLY A 44 -8.98 6.54 -8.27
C GLY A 44 -7.45 6.64 -8.30
N GLU A 45 -6.92 7.86 -8.24
CA GLU A 45 -5.48 8.11 -8.15
C GLU A 45 -4.85 7.51 -6.88
N SER A 46 -5.54 7.63 -5.73
CA SER A 46 -5.07 7.06 -4.47
C SER A 46 -5.02 5.53 -4.50
N ILE A 47 -6.04 4.87 -5.07
CA ILE A 47 -6.06 3.42 -5.22
C ILE A 47 -5.02 2.96 -6.26
N TYR A 48 -4.86 3.68 -7.36
CA TYR A 48 -3.84 3.39 -8.37
C TYR A 48 -2.42 3.52 -7.79
N HIS A 49 -2.18 4.49 -6.91
CA HIS A 49 -0.92 4.63 -6.19
C HIS A 49 -0.58 3.37 -5.37
N LEU A 50 -1.55 2.78 -4.67
CA LEU A 50 -1.36 1.52 -3.94
C LEU A 50 -0.92 0.38 -4.86
N LEU A 51 -1.49 0.31 -6.08
CA LEU A 51 -1.10 -0.67 -7.08
C LEU A 51 0.38 -0.48 -7.51
N LEU A 52 0.82 0.77 -7.69
CA LEU A 52 2.21 1.07 -8.04
C LEU A 52 3.17 0.64 -6.94
N ILE A 53 2.82 0.87 -5.67
CA ILE A 53 3.65 0.55 -4.51
C ILE A 53 3.85 -0.96 -4.39
N ILE A 54 2.77 -1.75 -4.44
CA ILE A 54 2.90 -3.22 -4.33
C ILE A 54 3.68 -3.82 -5.51
N LYS A 55 3.47 -3.30 -6.72
CA LYS A 55 4.22 -3.71 -7.91
C LYS A 55 5.71 -3.39 -7.74
N LYS A 56 6.05 -2.22 -7.21
CA LYS A 56 7.44 -1.83 -6.94
C LYS A 56 8.08 -2.72 -5.88
N LEU A 57 7.39 -3.01 -4.78
CA LEU A 57 7.90 -3.92 -3.75
C LEU A 57 8.13 -5.32 -4.32
N ARG A 58 7.22 -5.83 -5.16
CA ARG A 58 7.42 -7.11 -5.85
C ARG A 58 8.65 -7.11 -6.74
N VAL A 59 8.83 -6.08 -7.58
CA VAL A 59 10.00 -5.96 -8.44
C VAL A 59 11.29 -5.88 -7.61
N ALA A 60 11.31 -5.08 -6.55
CA ALA A 60 12.45 -5.03 -5.63
C ALA A 60 12.71 -6.42 -5.00
N SER A 61 11.67 -7.14 -4.58
CA SER A 61 11.78 -8.46 -3.98
C SER A 61 12.37 -9.50 -4.93
N ILE A 62 12.02 -9.46 -6.22
CA ILE A 62 12.59 -10.36 -7.25
C ILE A 62 14.12 -10.22 -7.34
N ILE A 63 14.64 -9.03 -7.04
CA ILE A 63 16.07 -8.73 -7.10
C ILE A 63 16.73 -8.98 -5.73
N THR A 64 16.20 -8.37 -4.67
CA THR A 64 16.80 -8.37 -3.34
C THR A 64 16.85 -9.76 -2.72
N ILE A 65 15.78 -10.55 -2.84
CA ILE A 65 15.71 -11.88 -2.23
C ILE A 65 16.83 -12.79 -2.74
N PRO A 66 16.98 -13.06 -4.05
CA PRO A 66 18.05 -13.94 -4.52
C PRO A 66 19.45 -13.39 -4.22
N CYS A 67 19.67 -12.07 -4.30
CA CYS A 67 20.97 -11.46 -4.01
C CYS A 67 21.40 -11.60 -2.55
N THR A 68 20.46 -11.62 -1.59
CA THR A 68 20.76 -11.59 -0.16
C THR A 68 20.48 -12.91 0.57
N ARG A 69 19.82 -13.88 -0.10
CA ARG A 69 19.37 -15.13 0.54
C ARG A 69 20.49 -15.93 1.20
N LEU A 70 21.68 -16.00 0.60
CA LEU A 70 22.80 -16.74 1.18
C LEU A 70 23.27 -16.09 2.47
N TYR A 71 23.44 -14.76 2.45
CA TYR A 71 23.79 -13.99 3.63
C TYR A 71 22.73 -14.15 4.74
N ALA A 72 21.44 -14.00 4.40
CA ALA A 72 20.35 -14.17 5.33
C ALA A 72 20.31 -15.56 6.00
N LYS A 73 20.62 -16.62 5.23
CA LYS A 73 20.76 -17.99 5.78
C LYS A 73 21.92 -18.10 6.77
N MET A 74 23.05 -17.45 6.50
CA MET A 74 24.21 -17.46 7.39
C MET A 74 23.95 -16.72 8.70
N THR A 75 23.06 -15.72 8.68
CA THR A 75 22.72 -14.90 9.84
C THR A 75 21.44 -15.31 10.56
N ARG A 76 20.75 -16.38 10.12
CA ARG A 76 19.42 -16.80 10.61
C ARG A 76 19.26 -16.91 12.13
N ASN A 77 20.33 -17.21 12.87
CA ASN A 77 20.30 -17.36 14.33
C ASN A 77 20.47 -16.02 15.07
N LYS A 78 20.75 -14.92 14.36
CA LYS A 78 20.84 -13.58 14.97
C LYS A 78 19.44 -13.02 15.20
N PRO A 79 19.23 -12.27 16.29
CA PRO A 79 17.97 -11.57 16.52
C PRO A 79 17.70 -10.56 15.41
N PHE A 80 16.42 -10.30 15.14
CA PHE A 80 15.94 -9.32 14.18
C PHE A 80 14.60 -8.75 14.65
N ASP A 81 14.30 -7.52 14.25
CA ASP A 81 13.02 -6.90 14.54
C ASP A 81 11.96 -7.37 13.54
N CYS A 82 10.79 -7.77 14.04
CA CYS A 82 9.65 -8.12 13.18
C CYS A 82 8.75 -6.92 12.88
N GLU A 83 8.92 -5.83 13.63
CA GLU A 83 8.01 -4.69 13.64
C GLU A 83 8.69 -3.43 13.08
N ILE A 84 7.92 -2.60 12.39
CA ILE A 84 8.30 -1.25 11.96
C ILE A 84 7.20 -0.27 12.36
N ASN A 85 7.61 0.93 12.78
CA ASN A 85 6.68 1.98 13.16
C ASN A 85 5.92 2.58 11.96
N ASP A 86 4.83 3.29 12.22
CA ASP A 86 4.11 4.08 11.22
C ASP A 86 4.94 5.33 10.84
N ILE A 87 5.86 5.15 9.88
CA ILE A 87 6.75 6.21 9.39
C ILE A 87 5.99 7.42 8.83
N TYR A 88 4.75 7.24 8.37
CA TYR A 88 3.93 8.33 7.82
C TYR A 88 3.35 9.18 8.95
N LYS A 89 2.91 8.54 10.03
CA LYS A 89 2.48 9.22 11.26
C LYS A 89 3.66 9.96 11.89
N GLU A 90 4.80 9.30 12.09
CA GLU A 90 5.99 9.93 12.66
C GLU A 90 6.46 11.12 11.83
N TYR A 91 6.51 10.99 10.51
CA TYR A 91 6.87 12.08 9.61
C TYR A 91 5.91 13.27 9.76
N LYS A 92 4.60 13.00 9.81
CA LYS A 92 3.59 14.06 9.96
C LYS A 92 3.70 14.77 11.31
N GLU A 93 3.95 14.04 12.39
CA GLU A 93 4.15 14.61 13.73
C GLU A 93 5.40 15.49 13.77
N LYS A 94 6.49 15.07 13.13
CA LYS A 94 7.75 15.81 13.08
C LYS A 94 7.72 17.04 12.17
N HIS A 95 7.03 16.97 11.03
CA HIS A 95 7.10 18.00 9.99
C HIS A 95 5.82 18.83 9.82
N GLY A 96 4.75 18.50 10.55
CA GLY A 96 3.44 19.17 10.44
C GLY A 96 2.70 18.94 9.13
N LYS A 97 3.25 18.12 8.22
CA LYS A 97 2.71 17.86 6.87
C LYS A 97 2.93 16.41 6.45
N GLY A 98 2.10 15.94 5.53
CA GLY A 98 2.24 14.59 4.96
C GLY A 98 3.53 14.41 4.15
N MET A 99 4.05 13.19 4.15
CA MET A 99 5.19 12.81 3.31
C MET A 99 4.78 12.87 1.83
N LYS A 100 5.61 13.51 1.00
CA LYS A 100 5.36 13.56 -0.44
C LYS A 100 5.75 12.23 -1.08
N SER A 101 4.87 11.68 -1.92
CA SER A 101 5.18 10.52 -2.75
C SER A 101 6.31 10.86 -3.74
N PRO A 102 7.31 9.97 -3.93
CA PRO A 102 8.27 10.10 -5.01
C PRO A 102 7.58 10.11 -6.39
N PHE A 103 8.07 10.92 -7.32
CA PHE A 103 7.41 11.14 -8.63
C PHE A 103 7.13 9.85 -9.43
N ILE A 104 8.00 8.84 -9.32
CA ILE A 104 7.83 7.54 -10.00
C ILE A 104 6.63 6.74 -9.49
N LEU A 105 6.13 7.08 -8.30
CA LEU A 105 4.97 6.47 -7.68
C LEU A 105 3.72 7.34 -7.82
N ASN A 106 3.81 8.50 -8.47
CA ASN A 106 2.63 9.32 -8.72
C ASN A 106 1.79 8.72 -9.86
N PRO A 107 0.46 8.72 -9.73
CA PRO A 107 -0.43 8.39 -10.84
C PRO A 107 -0.12 9.25 -12.07
N LEU A 108 -0.09 8.63 -13.25
CA LEU A 108 0.12 9.36 -14.50
C LEU A 108 -1.10 10.24 -14.78
N ASN A 109 -0.91 11.50 -15.17
CA ASN A 109 -2.03 12.41 -15.48
C ASN A 109 -3.04 11.85 -16.51
N LYS A 110 -2.62 10.90 -17.34
CA LYS A 110 -3.44 10.25 -18.37
C LYS A 110 -4.24 9.03 -17.88
N ILE A 111 -4.07 8.59 -16.63
CA ILE A 111 -4.79 7.42 -16.09
C ILE A 111 -6.26 7.73 -15.79
N ASN A 112 -6.59 9.01 -15.64
CA ASN A 112 -7.95 9.46 -15.33
C ASN A 112 -8.95 8.93 -16.36
N ASN A 113 -10.05 8.35 -15.87
CA ASN A 113 -11.11 7.75 -16.67
C ASN A 113 -10.71 6.53 -17.53
N THR A 114 -9.51 5.98 -17.36
CA THR A 114 -9.07 4.80 -18.13
C THR A 114 -9.36 3.47 -17.45
N MET A 115 -9.53 3.47 -16.12
CA MET A 115 -9.63 2.25 -15.33
C MET A 115 -10.73 2.37 -14.27
N GLY A 116 -11.57 1.34 -14.17
CA GLY A 116 -12.59 1.26 -13.15
C GLY A 116 -12.07 0.67 -11.84
N ILE A 117 -12.79 0.90 -10.73
CA ILE A 117 -12.42 0.37 -9.42
C ILE A 117 -12.35 -1.16 -9.37
N ASN A 118 -13.21 -1.85 -10.12
CA ASN A 118 -13.20 -3.31 -10.19
C ASN A 118 -11.90 -3.84 -10.81
N GLU A 119 -11.44 -3.21 -11.87
CA GLU A 119 -10.18 -3.55 -12.54
C GLU A 119 -8.99 -3.25 -11.62
N MET A 120 -8.95 -2.08 -10.98
CA MET A 120 -7.91 -1.76 -9.99
C MET A 120 -7.87 -2.78 -8.83
N ASN A 121 -9.02 -3.22 -8.32
CA ASN A 121 -9.09 -4.23 -7.28
C ASN A 121 -8.51 -5.57 -7.75
N GLN A 122 -8.88 -6.01 -8.95
CA GLN A 122 -8.36 -7.26 -9.52
C GLN A 122 -6.83 -7.20 -9.71
N LEU A 123 -6.31 -6.06 -10.15
CA LEU A 123 -4.87 -5.85 -10.27
C LEU A 123 -4.17 -5.86 -8.90
N LEU A 124 -4.73 -5.21 -7.88
CA LEU A 124 -4.21 -5.24 -6.51
C LEU A 124 -4.19 -6.66 -5.95
N ILE A 125 -5.29 -7.41 -6.10
CA ILE A 125 -5.37 -8.82 -5.68
C ILE A 125 -4.30 -9.65 -6.40
N LYS A 126 -4.16 -9.49 -7.71
CA LYS A 126 -3.18 -10.20 -8.52
C LYS A 126 -1.74 -9.88 -8.10
N GLU A 127 -1.39 -8.61 -7.96
CA GLU A 127 -0.04 -8.21 -7.53
C GLU A 127 0.26 -8.68 -6.11
N THR A 128 -0.74 -8.71 -5.23
CA THR A 128 -0.60 -9.27 -3.87
C THR A 128 -0.35 -10.76 -3.91
N ALA A 129 -1.13 -11.52 -4.69
CA ALA A 129 -0.93 -12.95 -4.85
C ALA A 129 0.46 -13.27 -5.44
N ASN A 130 0.94 -12.47 -6.40
CA ASN A 130 2.27 -12.61 -6.96
C ASN A 130 3.37 -12.37 -5.93
N LEU A 131 3.23 -11.34 -5.08
CA LEU A 131 4.17 -11.07 -3.99
C LEU A 131 4.12 -12.18 -2.94
N MET A 132 2.93 -12.65 -2.54
CA MET A 132 2.75 -13.75 -1.60
C MET A 132 3.45 -15.02 -2.10
N LYS A 133 3.27 -15.38 -3.38
CA LYS A 133 3.91 -16.53 -4.02
C LYS A 133 5.44 -16.41 -4.01
N LEU A 134 5.96 -15.21 -4.25
CA LEU A 134 7.41 -14.97 -4.24
C LEU A 134 8.04 -15.24 -2.86
N VAL A 135 7.29 -15.02 -1.78
CA VAL A 135 7.82 -15.10 -0.41
C VAL A 135 7.31 -16.32 0.38
N GLU A 136 6.48 -17.18 -0.23
CA GLU A 136 5.72 -18.19 0.50
C GLU A 136 6.59 -19.24 1.22
N ASP A 137 7.74 -19.58 0.64
CA ASP A 137 8.67 -20.60 1.13
C ASP A 137 9.85 -20.03 1.94
N ILE A 138 9.84 -18.74 2.23
CA ILE A 138 10.88 -18.08 3.04
C ILE A 138 10.54 -18.25 4.52
N ASP A 139 11.44 -18.92 5.25
CA ASP A 139 11.35 -19.09 6.69
C ASP A 139 11.46 -17.71 7.38
N GLU A 140 10.80 -17.54 8.53
CA GLU A 140 10.73 -16.26 9.25
C GLU A 140 12.12 -15.72 9.63
N ASP A 141 12.96 -16.62 10.13
CA ASP A 141 14.34 -16.34 10.51
C ASP A 141 15.24 -16.00 9.31
N ILE A 142 14.85 -16.33 8.08
CA ILE A 142 15.54 -15.86 6.88
C ILE A 142 14.96 -14.52 6.43
N ALA A 143 13.63 -14.36 6.46
CA ALA A 143 12.95 -13.13 6.07
C ALA A 143 13.42 -11.92 6.91
N GLY A 144 13.66 -12.13 8.20
CA GLY A 144 14.22 -11.12 9.11
C GLY A 144 15.60 -10.56 8.74
N HIS A 145 16.34 -11.25 7.86
CA HIS A 145 17.69 -10.84 7.42
C HIS A 145 17.79 -10.50 5.93
N ILE A 146 16.66 -10.47 5.20
CA ILE A 146 16.61 -9.96 3.83
C ILE A 146 16.33 -8.46 3.89
N ILE A 147 17.37 -7.62 3.73
CA ILE A 147 17.27 -6.17 3.90
C ILE A 147 17.01 -5.44 2.58
N PHE A 148 16.04 -4.54 2.57
CA PHE A 148 15.75 -3.64 1.47
C PHE A 148 16.49 -2.31 1.61
N LEU A 149 17.03 -1.80 0.51
CA LEU A 149 17.71 -0.50 0.47
C LEU A 149 16.68 0.65 0.40
N ASP A 150 16.01 0.90 1.52
CA ASP A 150 15.08 2.01 1.70
C ASP A 150 15.48 2.85 2.93
N PRO A 151 16.28 3.91 2.76
CA PRO A 151 16.73 4.74 3.88
C PRO A 151 15.58 5.54 4.53
N ILE A 152 14.47 5.77 3.82
CA ILE A 152 13.30 6.48 4.38
C ILE A 152 12.63 5.60 5.44
N ALA A 153 12.57 4.30 5.17
CA ALA A 153 12.05 3.29 6.09
C ALA A 153 13.13 2.67 7.00
N ASN A 154 14.31 3.28 7.10
CA ASN A 154 15.44 2.81 7.91
C ASN A 154 15.87 1.35 7.59
N TYR A 155 16.00 1.04 6.29
CA TYR A 155 16.48 -0.26 5.78
C TYR A 155 15.69 -1.47 6.31
N PRO A 156 14.39 -1.56 6.00
CA PRO A 156 13.54 -2.61 6.55
C PRO A 156 13.95 -4.00 6.04
N ASN A 157 13.82 -5.02 6.90
CA ASN A 157 13.87 -6.40 6.45
C ASN A 157 12.59 -6.80 5.68
N LEU A 158 12.53 -8.01 5.12
CA LEU A 158 11.40 -8.45 4.30
C LEU A 158 10.07 -8.46 5.07
N ILE A 159 10.09 -8.83 6.35
CA ILE A 159 8.89 -8.82 7.21
C ILE A 159 8.41 -7.37 7.37
N GLN A 160 9.30 -6.48 7.77
CA GLN A 160 9.03 -5.06 7.96
C GLN A 160 8.61 -4.38 6.65
N ALA A 161 9.16 -4.77 5.50
CA ALA A 161 8.77 -4.22 4.20
C ALA A 161 7.32 -4.58 3.84
N ILE A 162 6.87 -5.80 4.17
CA ILE A 162 5.48 -6.23 3.97
C ILE A 162 4.57 -5.57 5.03
N GLN A 163 5.02 -5.40 6.26
CA GLN A 163 4.30 -4.63 7.26
C GLN A 163 4.11 -3.17 6.82
N LEU A 164 5.18 -2.54 6.33
CA LEU A 164 5.15 -1.18 5.84
C LEU A 164 4.18 -1.01 4.67
N LEU A 165 4.06 -2.03 3.79
CA LEU A 165 3.03 -2.06 2.76
C LEU A 165 1.61 -1.97 3.36
N ALA A 166 1.32 -2.72 4.43
CA ALA A 166 0.03 -2.66 5.11
C ALA A 166 -0.21 -1.34 5.85
N ILE A 167 0.82 -0.76 6.47
CA ILE A 167 0.77 0.56 7.11
C ILE A 167 0.46 1.64 6.06
N HIS A 168 1.19 1.61 4.94
CA HIS A 168 1.02 2.53 3.83
C HIS A 168 -0.38 2.43 3.23
N GLU A 169 -0.89 1.22 3.05
CA GLU A 169 -2.24 1.00 2.54
C GLU A 169 -3.29 1.62 3.47
N GLU A 170 -3.24 1.36 4.78
CA GLU A 170 -4.17 1.99 5.73
C GLU A 170 -4.04 3.52 5.76
N HIS A 171 -2.84 4.06 5.61
CA HIS A 171 -2.65 5.51 5.47
C HIS A 171 -3.49 6.08 4.32
N HIS A 172 -3.42 5.48 3.13
CA HIS A 172 -4.20 5.93 1.98
C HIS A 172 -5.69 5.61 2.11
N LEU A 173 -6.07 4.46 2.68
CA LEU A 173 -7.48 4.15 2.90
C LEU A 173 -8.14 5.13 3.88
N ARG A 174 -7.42 5.64 4.89
CA ARG A 174 -7.92 6.74 5.74
C ARG A 174 -8.18 8.03 4.95
N ILE A 175 -7.37 8.34 3.94
CA ILE A 175 -7.61 9.49 3.06
C ILE A 175 -8.86 9.24 2.22
N VAL A 176 -8.94 8.07 1.57
CA VAL A 176 -10.09 7.68 0.74
C VAL A 176 -11.41 7.70 1.53
N ARG A 177 -11.42 7.23 2.79
CA ARG A 177 -12.62 7.29 3.64
C ARG A 177 -13.10 8.74 3.87
N LYS A 178 -12.18 9.68 4.08
CA LYS A 178 -12.52 11.11 4.22
C LYS A 178 -13.07 11.70 2.92
N ASP A 179 -12.48 11.34 1.79
CA ASP A 179 -12.95 11.82 0.49
C ASP A 179 -14.36 11.28 0.17
N LEU A 180 -14.64 10.03 0.55
CA LEU A 180 -15.98 9.44 0.46
C LEU A 180 -17.02 10.16 1.33
N GLU A 181 -16.65 10.51 2.57
CA GLU A 181 -17.52 11.28 3.48
C GLU A 181 -17.85 12.64 2.87
N ALA A 182 -16.86 13.35 2.33
CA ALA A 182 -17.06 14.64 1.67
C ALA A 182 -17.94 14.53 0.40
N LEU A 183 -17.76 13.48 -0.41
CA LEU A 183 -18.62 13.20 -1.56
C LEU A 183 -20.08 12.95 -1.16
N ASN A 184 -20.31 12.20 -0.08
CA ASN A 184 -21.66 11.91 0.42
C ASN A 184 -22.32 13.13 1.08
N GLY A 185 -21.55 13.99 1.74
CA GLY A 185 -22.02 15.26 2.28
C GLY A 185 -22.56 16.19 1.19
N ARG A 186 -21.79 16.36 0.10
CA ARG A 186 -22.20 17.19 -1.06
C ARG A 186 -23.50 16.71 -1.71
N LYS A 187 -23.73 15.39 -1.78
CA LYS A 187 -24.99 14.83 -2.29
C LYS A 187 -26.21 15.17 -1.43
N LYS A 188 -26.04 15.25 -0.10
CA LYS A 188 -27.14 15.60 0.79
C LYS A 188 -27.52 17.06 0.61
N GLU A 189 -26.54 17.96 0.54
CA GLU A 189 -26.79 19.40 0.36
C GLU A 189 -27.48 19.69 -0.98
N SER A 190 -27.10 19.04 -2.09
CA SER A 190 -27.75 19.26 -3.39
C SER A 190 -29.22 18.84 -3.42
N LEU A 191 -29.65 17.89 -2.57
CA LEU A 191 -31.04 17.43 -2.47
C LEU A 191 -31.93 18.34 -1.61
N PHE A 192 -31.36 19.29 -0.86
CA PHE A 192 -32.11 20.25 -0.04
C PHE A 192 -32.37 21.59 -0.75
N TYR A 193 -31.85 21.77 -1.97
CA TYR A 193 -32.02 22.98 -2.78
C TYR A 193 -32.78 22.73 -4.10
N GLU A 194 -33.44 21.58 -4.26
CA GLU A 194 -34.42 21.27 -5.32
C GLU A 194 -35.84 21.23 -4.75
#